data_AF-A0A1E4DQL9-F1
#
_entry.id   AF-A0A1E4DQL9-F1
#
_cell.length_a   1.000
_cell.length_b   1.000
_cell.length_c   1.000
_cell.angle_alpha   90.00
_cell.angle_beta   90.00
_cell.angle_gamma   90.00
#
_symmetry.space_group_name_H-M   'P 1'
#
loop_
_entity.id
_entity.type
_entity.pdbx_description
1 polymer ?
#
loop_
_entity_poly.entity_id
_entity_poly.type
_entity_poly.pdbx_seq_one_letter_code
_entity_poly.pdbx_strand_id
1 'polypeptide(L)'
;MTMADRVRTYPGTRKPTPHQGHRKRNCVKVLERLSAYLDDELSGEICQEIRAHLGDCPNCEIFLDSLRQTVRLCQHRSSPSLSEQDRATLRRQILKAAATV
;
A
#
# COMPACT_ATOMS: atom_id res chain seq x y z
N MET A 1 -17.24 -18.93 7.55
CA MET A 1 -15.77 -18.75 7.43
C MET A 1 -15.44 -17.33 7.86
N THR A 2 -14.90 -17.14 9.06
CA THR A 2 -14.68 -15.83 9.70
C THR A 2 -13.35 -15.21 9.28
N MET A 3 -13.33 -13.89 9.06
CA MET A 3 -12.15 -13.11 8.63
C MET A 3 -10.95 -13.11 9.61
N ALA A 4 -11.04 -13.81 10.74
CA ALA A 4 -10.02 -13.86 11.79
C ALA A 4 -8.85 -14.80 11.47
N ASP A 5 -9.01 -15.77 10.57
CA ASP A 5 -7.97 -16.80 10.28
C ASP A 5 -6.83 -16.33 9.36
N ARG A 6 -6.88 -15.11 8.80
CA ARG A 6 -5.92 -14.64 7.79
C ARG A 6 -4.95 -13.56 8.26
N VAL A 7 -5.01 -13.15 9.52
CA VAL A 7 -3.95 -12.30 10.07
C VAL A 7 -2.74 -13.20 10.28
N ARG A 8 -1.73 -13.12 9.39
CA ARG A 8 -0.38 -13.60 9.68
C ARG A 8 0.12 -12.78 10.88
N THR A 9 -0.19 -13.22 12.09
CA THR A 9 0.47 -12.71 13.28
C THR A 9 1.91 -13.16 13.17
N TYR A 10 2.83 -12.20 12.99
CA TYR A 10 4.25 -12.49 13.05
C TYR A 10 4.66 -12.45 14.53
N PRO A 11 4.88 -13.61 15.20
CA PRO A 11 5.45 -13.61 16.53
C PRO A 11 6.85 -13.00 16.44
N GLY A 12 7.04 -11.86 17.10
CA GLY A 12 8.23 -11.03 17.00
C GLY A 12 9.42 -11.63 17.75
N THR A 13 10.14 -12.56 17.11
CA THR A 13 11.49 -13.01 17.50
C THR A 13 12.40 -13.22 16.29
N ARG A 14 12.26 -12.39 15.25
CA ARG A 14 13.07 -12.53 14.03
C ARG A 14 14.48 -11.99 14.26
N LYS A 15 15.48 -12.88 14.18
CA LYS A 15 16.88 -12.48 14.01
C LYS A 15 17.02 -11.69 12.70
N PRO A 16 17.76 -10.57 12.67
CA PRO A 16 18.00 -9.81 11.46
C PRO A 16 18.66 -10.70 10.40
N THR A 17 18.02 -10.86 9.25
CA THR A 17 18.64 -11.56 8.11
C THR A 17 19.71 -10.63 7.53
N PRO A 18 20.97 -11.08 7.38
CA PRO A 18 22.03 -10.25 6.82
C PRO A 18 21.69 -9.82 5.39
N HIS A 19 21.93 -8.54 5.06
CA HIS A 19 21.89 -8.08 3.67
C HIS A 19 23.14 -8.60 2.96
N GLN A 20 23.00 -9.70 2.21
CA GLN A 20 24.06 -10.20 1.35
C GLN A 20 23.87 -9.62 -0.05
N GLY A 21 24.91 -9.05 -0.64
CA GLY A 21 24.87 -8.49 -2.00
C GLY A 21 24.42 -7.03 -2.14
N HIS A 22 23.92 -6.37 -1.09
CA HIS A 22 23.58 -4.93 -1.15
C HIS A 22 23.58 -4.25 0.23
N ARG A 23 23.62 -2.90 0.24
CA ARG A 23 23.59 -2.12 1.51
C ARG A 23 22.16 -1.91 1.99
N LYS A 24 21.95 -1.93 3.32
CA LYS A 24 20.65 -1.63 3.98
C LYS A 24 19.96 -0.37 3.45
N ARG A 25 20.74 0.68 3.14
CA ARG A 25 20.23 1.95 2.60
C ARG A 25 19.46 1.75 1.28
N ASN A 26 19.81 0.75 0.48
CA ASN A 26 19.11 0.45 -0.77
C ASN A 26 17.71 -0.09 -0.49
N CYS A 27 17.54 -0.94 0.54
CA CYS A 27 16.22 -1.38 0.98
C CYS A 27 15.38 -0.21 1.48
N VAL A 28 15.95 0.67 2.32
CA VAL A 28 15.23 1.84 2.84
C VAL A 28 14.70 2.71 1.70
N LYS A 29 15.53 2.99 0.69
CA LYS A 29 15.10 3.73 -0.50
C LYS A 29 13.93 3.08 -1.25
N VAL A 30 13.93 1.75 -1.36
CA VAL A 30 12.84 1.02 -2.01
C VAL A 30 11.58 1.09 -1.14
N LEU A 31 11.69 0.81 0.16
CA LEU A 31 10.59 0.85 1.11
C LEU A 31 9.87 2.21 1.14
N GLU A 32 10.62 3.31 1.11
CA GLU A 32 10.09 4.68 1.06
C GLU A 32 9.25 4.95 -0.20
N ARG A 33 9.49 4.21 -1.29
CA ARG A 33 8.80 4.38 -2.58
C ARG A 33 7.71 3.34 -2.84
N LEU A 34 7.57 2.31 -1.99
CA LEU A 34 6.66 1.21 -2.26
C LEU A 34 5.18 1.61 -2.29
N SER A 35 4.76 2.62 -1.51
CA SER A 35 3.37 3.10 -1.57
C SER A 35 3.07 3.73 -2.93
N ALA A 36 3.87 4.72 -3.35
CA ALA A 36 3.75 5.33 -4.68
C ALA A 36 3.90 4.31 -5.83
N TYR A 37 4.71 3.27 -5.63
CA TYR A 37 4.83 2.16 -6.58
C TYR A 37 3.53 1.34 -6.68
N LEU A 38 2.84 1.08 -5.57
CA LEU A 38 1.55 0.37 -5.57
C LEU A 38 0.42 1.20 -6.15
N ASP A 39 0.51 2.53 -6.03
CA ASP A 39 -0.47 3.49 -6.52
C ASP A 39 -0.21 3.94 -7.97
N ASP A 40 0.82 3.39 -8.63
CA ASP A 40 1.24 3.71 -10.01
C ASP A 40 1.63 5.19 -10.24
N GLU A 41 2.17 5.83 -9.20
CA GLU A 41 2.55 7.26 -9.20
C GLU A 41 4.02 7.51 -9.56
N LEU A 42 4.78 6.46 -9.91
CA LEU A 42 6.22 6.53 -10.18
C LEU A 42 6.52 6.45 -11.67
N SER A 43 7.65 7.05 -12.07
CA SER A 43 8.15 6.92 -13.44
C SER A 43 8.57 5.48 -13.76
N GLY A 44 8.52 5.12 -15.04
CA GLY A 44 8.88 3.78 -15.52
C GLY A 44 10.31 3.37 -15.13
N GLU A 45 11.26 4.31 -15.11
CA GLU A 45 12.65 4.09 -14.68
C GLU A 45 12.74 3.67 -13.21
N ILE A 46 12.05 4.39 -12.32
CA ILE A 46 12.03 4.09 -10.88
C ILE A 46 11.34 2.74 -10.63
N CYS A 47 10.26 2.45 -11.36
CA CYS A 47 9.59 1.17 -11.30
C CYS A 47 10.51 0.00 -11.70
N GLN A 48 11.41 0.19 -12.68
CA GLN A 48 12.42 -0.81 -13.04
C GLN A 48 13.45 -1.02 -11.93
N GLU A 49 13.98 0.05 -11.33
CA GLU A 49 14.91 -0.03 -10.20
C GLU A 49 14.31 -0.80 -9.01
N ILE A 50 13.05 -0.51 -8.68
CA ILE A 50 12.32 -1.20 -7.61
C ILE A 50 12.16 -2.68 -7.93
N ARG A 51 11.72 -3.02 -9.16
CA ARG A 51 11.58 -4.43 -9.58
C ARG A 51 12.88 -5.20 -9.53
N ALA A 52 14.00 -4.60 -9.96
CA ALA A 52 15.32 -5.20 -9.87
C ALA A 52 15.69 -5.51 -8.42
N HIS A 53 15.51 -4.55 -7.50
CA HIS A 53 15.80 -4.77 -6.09
C HIS A 53 14.91 -5.85 -5.45
N LEU A 54 13.63 -5.88 -5.81
CA LEU A 54 12.70 -6.91 -5.32
C LEU A 54 13.11 -8.32 -5.77
N GLY A 55 13.64 -8.46 -6.99
CA GLY A 55 14.18 -9.74 -7.49
C GLY A 55 15.44 -10.21 -6.76
N ASP A 56 16.24 -9.27 -6.25
CA ASP A 56 17.51 -9.57 -5.56
C ASP A 56 17.40 -9.60 -4.03
N CYS A 57 16.26 -9.20 -3.45
CA CYS A 57 16.10 -9.04 -2.01
C CYS A 57 14.80 -9.68 -1.48
N PRO A 58 14.87 -10.94 -0.99
CA PRO A 58 13.72 -11.66 -0.43
C PRO A 58 13.04 -10.92 0.74
N ASN A 59 13.81 -10.14 1.52
CA ASN A 59 13.25 -9.37 2.63
C ASN A 59 12.30 -8.27 2.14
N CYS A 60 12.67 -7.58 1.05
CA CYS A 60 11.84 -6.53 0.45
C CYS A 60 10.63 -7.12 -0.28
N GLU A 61 10.77 -8.29 -0.88
CA GLU A 61 9.66 -9.03 -1.48
C GLU A 61 8.60 -9.40 -0.43
N ILE A 62 9.02 -10.00 0.69
CA ILE A 62 8.13 -10.33 1.82
C ILE A 62 7.43 -9.06 2.36
N PHE A 63 8.16 -7.95 2.45
CA PHE A 63 7.58 -6.68 2.90
C PHE A 63 6.52 -6.17 1.92
N LEU A 64 6.80 -6.18 0.61
CA LEU A 64 5.84 -5.77 -0.41
C LEU A 64 4.55 -6.60 -0.36
N ASP A 65 4.67 -7.91 -0.17
CA ASP A 65 3.49 -8.78 -0.02
C ASP A 65 2.70 -8.46 1.24
N SER A 66 3.38 -8.16 2.35
CA SER A 66 2.70 -7.71 3.57
C SER A 66 1.97 -6.37 3.37
N LEU A 67 2.56 -5.45 2.61
CA LEU A 67 1.94 -4.17 2.28
C LEU A 67 0.71 -4.35 1.39
N ARG A 68 0.79 -5.18 0.35
CA ARG A 68 -0.35 -5.55 -0.50
C ARG A 68 -1.49 -6.17 0.31
N GLN A 69 -1.16 -7.02 1.29
CA GLN A 69 -2.16 -7.61 2.17
C GLN A 69 -2.85 -6.53 3.02
N THR A 70 -2.11 -5.57 3.56
CA THR A 70 -2.68 -4.42 4.29
C THR A 70 -3.63 -3.64 3.39
N VAL A 71 -3.25 -3.32 2.15
CA VAL A 71 -4.12 -2.63 1.18
C VAL A 71 -5.41 -3.41 0.94
N ARG A 72 -5.32 -4.72 0.71
CA ARG A 72 -6.51 -5.58 0.55
C ARG A 72 -7.41 -5.52 1.78
N LEU A 73 -6.85 -5.65 2.99
CA LEU A 73 -7.65 -5.56 4.23
C LEU A 73 -8.38 -4.23 4.35
N CYS A 74 -7.73 -3.12 3.99
CA CYS A 74 -8.36 -1.80 3.98
C CYS A 74 -9.49 -1.71 2.95
N GLN A 75 -9.30 -2.24 1.74
CA GLN A 75 -10.32 -2.22 0.67
C GLN A 75 -11.57 -3.05 1.00
N HIS A 76 -11.41 -4.15 1.74
CA HIS A 76 -12.54 -5.02 2.12
C HIS A 76 -13.32 -4.50 3.33
N ARG A 77 -12.88 -3.38 3.93
CA ARG A 77 -13.60 -2.75 5.03
C ARG A 77 -14.75 -1.94 4.46
N SER A 78 -15.99 -2.34 4.75
CA SER A 78 -17.16 -1.57 4.38
C SER A 78 -17.06 -0.16 4.92
N SER A 79 -17.02 0.84 4.04
CA SER A 79 -17.21 2.23 4.44
C SER A 79 -18.64 2.39 4.93
N PRO A 80 -18.89 3.09 6.05
CA PRO A 80 -20.25 3.42 6.45
C PRO A 80 -20.93 4.17 5.30
N SER A 81 -22.14 3.74 4.92
CA SER A 81 -22.91 4.45 3.91
C SER A 81 -23.28 5.83 4.45
N LEU A 82 -23.12 6.86 3.62
CA LEU A 82 -23.62 8.20 3.94
C LEU A 82 -25.14 8.16 4.10
N SER A 83 -25.67 8.98 5.01
CA SER A 83 -27.11 9.21 5.08
C SER A 83 -27.60 9.85 3.77
N GLU A 84 -28.88 9.64 3.42
CA GLU A 84 -29.46 10.28 2.23
C GLU A 84 -29.38 11.81 2.29
N GLN A 85 -29.45 12.39 3.49
CA GLN A 85 -29.29 13.83 3.71
C GLN A 85 -27.85 14.31 3.38
N ASP A 86 -26.83 13.58 3.82
CA ASP A 86 -25.44 13.93 3.53
C ASP A 86 -25.13 13.79 2.03
N ARG A 87 -25.64 12.73 1.39
CA ARG A 87 -25.52 12.51 -0.06
C ARG A 87 -26.15 13.66 -0.85
N ALA A 88 -27.37 14.06 -0.49
CA ALA A 88 -28.06 15.17 -1.14
C ALA A 88 -27.32 16.50 -0.95
N THR A 89 -26.77 16.73 0.24
CA THR A 89 -25.98 17.93 0.57
C THR A 89 -24.71 18.00 -0.26
N LEU A 90 -23.92 16.92 -0.27
CA LEU A 90 -22.68 16.84 -1.07
C LEU A 90 -22.96 17.01 -2.56
N ARG A 91 -24.00 16.35 -3.10
CA ARG A 91 -24.38 16.48 -4.51
C ARG A 91 -24.70 17.93 -4.87
N ARG A 92 -25.45 18.64 -4.03
CA ARG A 92 -25.78 20.05 -4.24
C ARG A 92 -24.52 20.93 -4.25
N GLN A 93 -23.59 20.68 -3.33
CA GLN A 93 -22.33 21.43 -3.24
C GLN A 93 -21.43 21.20 -4.47
N ILE A 94 -21.31 19.95 -4.93
CA ILE A 94 -20.53 19.60 -6.13
C ILE A 94 -21.11 20.29 -7.36
N LEU A 95 -22.44 20.24 -7.56
CA LEU A 95 -23.09 20.90 -8.69
C LEU A 95 -22.94 22.42 -8.65
N LYS A 96 -23.03 23.02 -7.46
CA LYS A 96 -22.81 24.46 -7.29
C LYS A 96 -21.37 24.85 -7.66
N ALA A 97 -20.38 24.11 -7.16
CA ALA A 97 -18.97 24.37 -7.44
C ALA A 97 -18.62 24.17 -8.93
N ALA A 98 -19.19 23.15 -9.57
CA ALA A 98 -18.99 22.88 -10.99
C ALA A 98 -19.64 23.92 -11.90
N ALA A 99 -20.72 24.57 -11.47
CA ALA A 99 -21.41 25.63 -12.24
C ALA A 99 -20.75 27.02 -12.11
N THR A 100 -19.79 27.18 -11.19
CA THR A 100 -19.04 28.42 -10.97
C THR A 100 -17.67 28.44 -11.67
N VAL A 101 -17.36 27.42 -12.46
CA VAL A 101 -16.20 27.32 -13.36
C VAL A 101 -16.69 27.41 -14.79
#